data_AF-A0A520INI9-F1
#
_entry.id   AF-A0A520INI9-F1
#
_cell.length_a   1.000
_cell.length_b   1.000
_cell.length_c   1.000
_cell.angle_alpha   90.00
_cell.angle_beta   90.00
_cell.angle_gamma   90.00
#
_symmetry.space_group_name_H-M   'P 1'
#
loop_
_entity.id
_entity.type
_entity.pdbx_description
1 polymer ?
#
loop_
_entity_poly.entity_id
_entity_poly.type
_entity_poly.pdbx_seq_one_letter_code
_entity_poly.pdbx_strand_id
1 'polypeptide(L)'
;MKTYIKTIFVFFTAGTILLGCTKDNPNITDEVYLTTNNVTTTWLAGMKRHMALTMNQVIVNTELVSDNYYNNRTLSSKLFDIPQIDNYDLDVNSIQSAIQRLRELSEYGLSTVAAADKTTTNLQKAEMYFINAYSHILSAELFTGLPGANKGVVLSPTTHYNLALTALDQAIALQTDATEKLAYTLLKARIYYDMGNASQARIFATAAMANPLLLKQQLFDGQNGASNDFQTYLFSS
;
A
#
# COMPACT_ATOMS: atom_id res chain seq x y z
N MET A 1 37.19 -50.72 22.93
CA MET A 1 36.31 -49.98 22.00
C MET A 1 34.80 -49.98 22.36
N LYS A 2 34.38 -50.32 23.59
CA LYS A 2 32.94 -50.37 23.97
C LYS A 2 32.45 -49.26 24.89
N THR A 3 33.33 -48.37 25.36
CA THR A 3 32.99 -47.31 26.34
C THR A 3 32.71 -45.95 25.71
N TYR A 4 33.13 -45.71 24.47
CA TYR A 4 32.97 -44.41 23.78
C TYR A 4 31.62 -44.26 23.04
N ILE A 5 30.90 -45.36 22.78
CA ILE A 5 29.61 -45.32 22.07
C ILE A 5 28.46 -44.83 22.97
N LYS A 6 28.53 -45.09 24.28
CA LYS A 6 27.49 -44.65 25.22
C LYS A 6 27.53 -43.14 25.50
N THR A 7 28.71 -42.53 25.47
CA THR A 7 28.87 -41.09 25.72
C THR A 7 28.37 -40.24 24.55
N ILE A 8 28.46 -40.75 23.31
CA ILE A 8 27.96 -40.07 22.10
C ILE A 8 26.43 -40.03 22.08
N PHE A 9 25.76 -41.08 22.55
CA PHE A 9 24.30 -41.11 22.61
C PHE A 9 23.69 -40.19 23.68
N VAL A 10 24.40 -39.91 24.77
CA VAL A 10 23.93 -38.98 25.81
C VAL A 10 24.07 -37.51 25.38
N PHE A 11 25.04 -37.19 24.51
CA PHE A 11 25.13 -35.84 23.94
C PHE A 11 24.07 -35.58 22.85
N PHE A 12 23.59 -36.62 22.16
CA PHE A 12 22.58 -36.44 21.10
C PHE A 12 21.16 -36.23 21.66
N THR A 13 20.83 -36.80 22.81
CA THR A 13 19.53 -36.59 23.48
C THR A 13 19.46 -35.29 24.29
N ALA A 14 20.59 -34.73 24.72
CA ALA A 14 20.62 -33.41 25.36
C ALA A 14 20.60 -32.25 24.34
N GLY A 15 21.13 -32.47 23.14
CA GLY A 15 21.15 -31.47 22.05
C GLY A 15 19.76 -31.20 21.43
N THR A 16 18.86 -32.16 21.45
CA THR A 16 17.49 -32.00 20.91
C THR A 16 16.53 -31.25 21.84
N ILE A 17 16.88 -31.07 23.12
CA ILE A 17 16.07 -30.29 24.07
C ILE A 17 16.36 -28.78 23.93
N LEU A 18 17.50 -28.41 23.33
CA LEU A 18 17.87 -27.01 23.05
C LEU A 18 17.39 -26.50 21.69
N LEU A 19 16.74 -27.34 20.88
CA LEU A 19 16.11 -26.96 19.61
C LEU A 19 14.63 -26.52 19.75
N GLY A 20 14.13 -26.44 20.99
CA GLY A 20 12.71 -26.21 21.30
C GLY A 20 12.31 -24.78 21.65
N CYS A 21 13.14 -23.77 21.40
CA CYS A 21 12.66 -22.38 21.45
C CYS A 21 12.05 -22.02 20.08
N THR A 22 10.82 -22.47 19.83
CA THR A 22 9.98 -21.80 18.84
C THR A 22 9.85 -20.34 19.30
N LYS A 23 10.47 -19.42 18.55
CA LYS A 23 10.40 -17.97 18.78
C LYS A 23 9.03 -17.42 18.38
N ASP A 24 7.98 -18.21 18.54
CA ASP A 24 6.61 -17.84 18.21
C ASP A 24 5.91 -17.66 19.54
N ASN A 25 5.62 -16.40 19.87
CA ASN A 25 4.82 -16.08 21.05
C ASN A 25 3.40 -16.59 20.76
N PRO A 26 2.89 -17.60 21.47
CA PRO A 26 1.58 -18.19 21.19
C PRO A 26 0.43 -17.19 21.41
N ASN A 27 0.70 -16.05 22.04
CA ASN A 27 -0.28 -14.98 22.27
C ASN A 27 -0.22 -13.86 21.21
N ILE A 28 0.70 -13.92 20.24
CA ILE A 28 0.85 -12.91 19.17
C ILE A 28 0.94 -13.64 17.83
N THR A 29 -0.20 -14.22 17.42
CA THR A 29 -0.38 -14.83 16.10
C THR A 29 -1.48 -14.11 15.33
N ASP A 30 -1.52 -14.25 14.01
CA ASP A 30 -2.60 -13.71 13.18
C ASP A 30 -3.97 -14.24 13.63
N GLU A 31 -4.03 -15.52 13.98
CA GLU A 31 -5.24 -16.17 14.50
C GLU A 31 -5.73 -15.51 15.79
N VAL A 32 -4.82 -15.26 16.74
CA VAL A 32 -5.17 -14.58 18.00
C VAL A 32 -5.60 -13.13 17.71
N TYR A 33 -4.90 -12.41 16.84
CA TYR A 33 -5.25 -11.04 16.46
C TYR A 33 -6.67 -10.95 15.89
N LEU A 34 -7.06 -11.88 15.01
CA LEU A 34 -8.40 -11.91 14.40
C LEU A 34 -9.54 -12.18 15.41
N THR A 35 -9.24 -12.69 16.60
CA THR A 35 -10.24 -12.89 17.67
C THR A 35 -10.45 -11.67 18.56
N THR A 36 -9.63 -10.63 18.42
CA THR A 36 -9.74 -9.42 19.25
C THR A 36 -10.94 -8.57 18.83
N ASN A 37 -11.41 -7.67 19.70
CA ASN A 37 -12.52 -6.79 19.35
C ASN A 37 -12.05 -5.62 18.47
N ASN A 38 -12.88 -5.19 17.52
CA ASN A 38 -12.62 -4.05 16.62
C ASN A 38 -11.34 -4.20 15.77
N VAL A 39 -10.99 -5.43 15.38
CA VAL A 39 -9.78 -5.73 14.57
C VAL A 39 -9.73 -4.86 13.33
N THR A 40 -10.87 -4.68 12.64
CA THR A 40 -10.98 -3.85 11.43
C THR A 40 -10.49 -2.43 11.67
N THR A 41 -10.83 -1.84 12.81
CA THR A 41 -10.46 -0.47 13.14
C THR A 41 -8.95 -0.32 13.26
N THR A 42 -8.30 -1.26 13.96
CA THR A 42 -6.84 -1.24 14.14
C THR A 42 -6.11 -1.56 12.83
N TRP A 43 -6.61 -2.52 12.05
CA TRP A 43 -6.08 -2.86 10.73
C TRP A 43 -6.16 -1.67 9.77
N LEU A 44 -7.32 -1.02 9.70
CA LEU A 44 -7.54 0.14 8.84
C LEU A 44 -6.63 1.32 9.25
N ALA A 45 -6.37 1.51 10.55
CA ALA A 45 -5.39 2.51 10.99
C ALA A 45 -3.98 2.19 10.45
N GLY A 46 -3.57 0.91 10.50
CA GLY A 46 -2.32 0.45 9.89
C GLY A 46 -2.28 0.64 8.37
N MET A 47 -3.36 0.31 7.67
CA MET A 47 -3.49 0.56 6.23
C MET A 47 -3.36 2.04 5.89
N LYS A 48 -4.02 2.90 6.68
CA LYS A 48 -3.96 4.35 6.48
C LYS A 48 -2.55 4.90 6.69
N ARG A 49 -1.83 4.40 7.69
CA ARG A 49 -0.40 4.71 7.88
C ARG A 49 0.41 4.28 6.66
N HIS A 50 0.22 3.05 6.19
CA HIS A 50 0.94 2.54 5.04
C HIS A 50 0.62 3.30 3.75
N MET A 51 -0.61 3.77 3.57
CA MET A 51 -0.95 4.65 2.45
C MET A 51 -0.12 5.94 2.48
N ALA A 52 0.00 6.60 3.64
CA ALA A 52 0.83 7.81 3.77
C ALA A 52 2.32 7.53 3.48
N LEU A 53 2.86 6.43 4.00
CA LEU A 53 4.25 6.02 3.72
C LEU A 53 4.47 5.69 2.24
N THR A 54 3.52 5.03 1.59
CA THR A 54 3.57 4.75 0.15
C THR A 54 3.50 6.04 -0.65
N MET A 55 2.67 7.01 -0.25
CA MET A 55 2.62 8.33 -0.88
C MET A 55 3.95 9.06 -0.77
N ASN A 56 4.61 9.06 0.40
CA ASN A 56 5.94 9.64 0.55
C ASN A 56 6.96 9.00 -0.39
N GLN A 57 6.97 7.66 -0.45
CA GLN A 57 7.90 6.93 -1.30
C GLN A 57 7.65 7.23 -2.79
N VAL A 58 6.39 7.37 -3.20
CA VAL A 58 6.05 7.65 -4.60
C VAL A 58 6.32 9.12 -4.95
N ILE A 59 5.67 10.05 -4.24
CA ILE A 59 5.61 11.48 -4.62
C ILE A 59 7.00 12.08 -4.68
N VAL A 60 7.86 11.82 -3.69
CA VAL A 60 9.23 12.33 -3.68
C VAL A 60 9.96 11.95 -4.96
N ASN A 61 9.92 10.66 -5.31
CA ASN A 61 10.66 10.16 -6.45
C ASN A 61 10.04 10.61 -7.78
N THR A 62 8.72 10.67 -7.89
CA THR A 62 8.05 11.12 -9.12
C THR A 62 8.23 12.62 -9.36
N GLU A 63 8.25 13.44 -8.30
CA GLU A 63 8.51 14.88 -8.43
C GLU A 63 9.97 15.17 -8.82
N LEU A 64 10.94 14.35 -8.39
CA LEU A 64 12.34 14.49 -8.81
C LEU A 64 12.55 14.22 -10.31
N VAL A 65 11.70 13.41 -10.93
CA VAL A 65 11.72 13.16 -12.39
C VAL A 65 11.09 14.32 -13.17
N SER A 66 10.27 15.13 -12.51
CA SER A 66 9.63 16.28 -13.12
C SER A 66 10.63 17.42 -13.35
N ASP A 67 10.27 18.33 -14.26
CA ASP A 67 11.01 19.57 -14.50
C ASP A 67 10.72 20.68 -13.46
N ASN A 68 9.92 20.39 -12.43
CA ASN A 68 9.55 21.36 -11.40
C ASN A 68 10.66 21.62 -10.38
N TYR A 69 11.69 20.77 -10.32
CA TYR A 69 12.72 20.82 -9.30
C TYR A 69 14.13 20.87 -9.90
N TYR A 70 15.00 21.66 -9.26
CA TYR A 70 16.42 21.66 -9.54
C TYR A 70 17.18 21.07 -8.34
N ASN A 71 17.77 19.90 -8.52
CA ASN A 71 18.44 19.20 -7.46
C ASN A 71 19.86 19.75 -7.18
N ASN A 72 19.96 20.73 -6.29
CA ASN A 72 21.24 21.38 -5.97
C ASN A 72 22.10 20.63 -4.93
N ARG A 73 21.63 19.50 -4.36
CA ARG A 73 22.35 18.76 -3.29
C ARG A 73 22.11 17.24 -3.39
N THR A 74 23.08 16.42 -2.99
CA THR A 74 22.97 14.94 -3.07
C THR A 74 22.10 14.32 -1.95
N LEU A 75 21.00 14.97 -1.54
CA LEU A 75 20.11 14.44 -0.48
C LEU A 75 19.09 13.44 -1.02
N SER A 76 18.89 13.40 -2.34
CA SER A 76 17.94 12.53 -3.03
C SER A 76 18.62 11.74 -4.16
N SER A 77 17.85 10.83 -4.78
CA SER A 77 18.33 9.96 -5.86
C SER A 77 18.75 10.77 -7.08
N LYS A 78 20.02 10.64 -7.48
CA LYS A 78 20.54 11.25 -8.71
C LYS A 78 20.01 10.61 -9.99
N LEU A 79 19.59 9.34 -9.89
CA LEU A 79 19.09 8.58 -11.03
C LEU A 79 17.73 9.09 -11.50
N PHE A 80 16.88 9.50 -10.56
CA PHE A 80 15.57 10.08 -10.86
C PHE A 80 15.68 11.51 -11.41
N ASP A 81 16.71 12.27 -11.03
CA ASP A 81 16.96 13.65 -11.50
C ASP A 81 17.45 13.73 -12.96
N ILE A 82 18.26 12.76 -13.42
CA ILE A 82 18.79 12.68 -14.81
C ILE A 82 18.01 11.63 -15.66
N PRO A 83 16.77 11.32 -15.27
CA PRO A 83 16.01 10.09 -15.57
C PRO A 83 16.79 8.87 -16.10
N GLN A 84 17.88 8.48 -15.44
CA GLN A 84 18.64 7.25 -15.76
C GLN A 84 18.18 6.12 -14.83
N ILE A 85 16.91 5.74 -14.96
CA ILE A 85 16.23 4.84 -14.03
C ILE A 85 16.19 3.42 -14.60
N ASP A 86 16.76 2.47 -13.87
CA ASP A 86 16.66 1.04 -14.15
C ASP A 86 15.60 0.38 -13.26
N ASN A 87 14.97 -0.68 -13.77
CA ASN A 87 13.89 -1.37 -13.05
C ASN A 87 14.33 -2.07 -11.76
N TYR A 88 15.63 -2.29 -11.57
CA TYR A 88 16.23 -2.93 -10.40
C TYR A 88 16.91 -1.93 -9.45
N ASP A 89 16.79 -0.63 -9.70
CA ASP A 89 17.30 0.39 -8.77
C ASP A 89 16.64 0.28 -7.39
N LEU A 90 17.38 0.61 -6.34
CA LEU A 90 16.93 0.46 -4.96
C LEU A 90 15.64 1.26 -4.68
N ASP A 91 15.57 2.50 -5.17
CA ASP A 91 14.40 3.37 -5.00
C ASP A 91 13.19 2.82 -5.77
N VAL A 92 13.42 2.30 -6.99
CA VAL A 92 12.39 1.65 -7.80
C VAL A 92 11.84 0.41 -7.10
N ASN A 93 12.71 -0.48 -6.62
CA ASN A 93 12.32 -1.66 -5.83
C ASN A 93 11.55 -1.28 -4.55
N SER A 94 11.92 -0.16 -3.91
CA SER A 94 11.24 0.35 -2.72
C SER A 94 9.83 0.83 -3.03
N ILE A 95 9.65 1.55 -4.15
CA ILE A 95 8.32 1.96 -4.64
C ILE A 95 7.46 0.72 -4.95
N GLN A 96 7.99 -0.24 -5.71
CA GLN A 96 7.28 -1.47 -6.05
C GLN A 96 6.82 -2.21 -4.79
N SER A 97 7.72 -2.35 -3.81
CA SER A 97 7.44 -3.01 -2.52
C SER A 97 6.38 -2.27 -1.70
N ALA A 98 6.42 -0.93 -1.68
CA ALA A 98 5.44 -0.10 -0.97
C ALA A 98 4.04 -0.22 -1.58
N ILE A 99 3.94 -0.24 -2.92
CA ILE A 99 2.69 -0.43 -3.64
C ILE A 99 2.13 -1.85 -3.38
N GLN A 100 2.97 -2.87 -3.51
CA GLN A 100 2.55 -4.27 -3.28
C GLN A 100 2.10 -4.49 -1.84
N ARG A 101 2.78 -3.90 -0.86
CA ARG A 101 2.37 -3.95 0.55
C ARG A 101 0.98 -3.34 0.74
N LEU A 102 0.73 -2.17 0.16
CA LEU A 102 -0.57 -1.51 0.27
C LEU A 102 -1.70 -2.39 -0.30
N ARG A 103 -1.42 -3.05 -1.42
CA ARG A 103 -2.36 -3.99 -2.04
C ARG A 103 -2.63 -5.20 -1.16
N GLU A 104 -1.61 -5.91 -0.72
CA GLU A 104 -1.76 -7.10 0.12
C GLU A 104 -2.53 -6.79 1.41
N LEU A 105 -2.20 -5.66 2.07
CA LEU A 105 -2.90 -5.23 3.28
C LEU A 105 -4.39 -4.98 3.02
N SER A 106 -4.73 -4.41 1.86
CA SER A 106 -6.11 -4.15 1.48
C SER A 106 -6.87 -5.43 1.12
N GLU A 107 -6.25 -6.35 0.38
CA GLU A 107 -6.84 -7.62 0.00
C GLU A 107 -7.10 -8.49 1.23
N TYR A 108 -6.08 -8.67 2.08
CA TYR A 108 -6.20 -9.38 3.35
C TYR A 108 -7.19 -8.70 4.31
N GLY A 109 -7.20 -7.36 4.35
CA GLY A 109 -8.14 -6.58 5.13
C GLY A 109 -9.60 -6.86 4.73
N LEU A 110 -9.87 -6.92 3.43
CA LEU A 110 -11.21 -7.18 2.87
C LEU A 110 -11.62 -8.65 3.00
N SER A 111 -10.73 -9.60 2.71
CA SER A 111 -11.06 -11.03 2.66
C SER A 111 -11.07 -11.69 4.04
N THR A 112 -10.20 -11.24 4.94
CA THR A 112 -9.89 -11.96 6.19
C THR A 112 -10.29 -11.13 7.41
N VAL A 113 -9.75 -9.92 7.55
CA VAL A 113 -9.99 -9.09 8.75
C VAL A 113 -11.46 -8.68 8.85
N ALA A 114 -12.02 -8.14 7.77
CA ALA A 114 -13.42 -7.72 7.70
C ALA A 114 -14.42 -8.88 7.78
N ALA A 115 -13.98 -10.11 7.52
CA ALA A 115 -14.80 -11.31 7.66
C ALA A 115 -14.79 -11.84 9.11
N ALA A 116 -13.66 -11.71 9.81
CA ALA A 116 -13.52 -12.10 11.21
C ALA A 116 -14.24 -11.13 12.17
N ASP A 117 -14.23 -9.84 11.84
CA ASP A 117 -14.80 -8.79 12.68
C ASP A 117 -16.27 -8.51 12.34
N LYS A 118 -17.19 -9.01 13.17
CA LYS A 118 -18.64 -8.80 13.00
C LYS A 118 -19.07 -7.33 13.13
N THR A 119 -18.21 -6.47 13.65
CA THR A 119 -18.49 -5.03 13.82
C THR A 119 -18.02 -4.20 12.64
N THR A 120 -17.40 -4.81 11.60
CA THR A 120 -16.98 -4.10 10.40
C THR A 120 -18.15 -3.35 9.76
N THR A 121 -17.95 -2.05 9.56
CA THR A 121 -18.90 -1.16 8.89
C THR A 121 -18.66 -1.10 7.37
N ASN A 122 -19.69 -0.71 6.63
CA ASN A 122 -19.55 -0.45 5.18
C ASN A 122 -18.53 0.65 4.89
N LEU A 123 -18.44 1.68 5.73
CA LEU A 123 -17.48 2.77 5.56
C LEU A 123 -16.03 2.30 5.69
N GLN A 124 -15.75 1.37 6.61
CA GLN A 124 -14.42 0.78 6.72
C GLN A 124 -14.07 -0.04 5.48
N LYS A 125 -15.01 -0.84 4.97
CA LYS A 125 -14.81 -1.58 3.71
C LYS A 125 -14.61 -0.63 2.52
N ALA A 126 -15.37 0.46 2.45
CA ALA A 126 -15.24 1.47 1.41
C ALA A 126 -13.81 2.04 1.37
N GLU A 127 -13.26 2.41 2.53
CA GLU A 127 -11.90 2.91 2.62
C GLU A 127 -10.84 1.84 2.26
N MET A 128 -11.06 0.58 2.64
CA MET A 128 -10.17 -0.52 2.23
C MET A 128 -10.17 -0.72 0.71
N TYR A 129 -11.34 -0.67 0.07
CA TYR A 129 -11.44 -0.72 -1.39
C TYR A 129 -10.79 0.50 -2.06
N PHE A 130 -10.95 1.69 -1.50
CA PHE A 130 -10.26 2.89 -2.00
C PHE A 130 -8.74 2.73 -1.94
N ILE A 131 -8.20 2.23 -0.82
CA ILE A 131 -6.76 1.97 -0.66
C ILE A 131 -6.28 0.90 -1.65
N ASN A 132 -7.07 -0.16 -1.85
CA ASN A 132 -6.79 -1.19 -2.86
C ASN A 132 -6.72 -0.59 -4.27
N ALA A 133 -7.73 0.20 -4.65
CA ALA A 133 -7.79 0.86 -5.94
C ALA A 133 -6.56 1.76 -6.15
N TYR A 134 -6.20 2.57 -5.15
CA TYR A 134 -5.05 3.45 -5.22
C TYR A 134 -3.74 2.68 -5.46
N SER A 135 -3.57 1.50 -4.85
CA SER A 135 -2.41 0.65 -5.11
C SER A 135 -2.34 0.18 -6.58
N HIS A 136 -3.48 -0.09 -7.21
CA HIS A 136 -3.53 -0.49 -8.62
C HIS A 136 -3.29 0.69 -9.56
N ILE A 137 -3.83 1.88 -9.23
CA ILE A 137 -3.58 3.12 -9.96
C ILE A 137 -2.07 3.40 -10.01
N LEU A 138 -1.39 3.37 -8.86
CA LEU A 138 0.06 3.59 -8.80
C LEU A 138 0.85 2.56 -9.62
N SER A 139 0.42 1.30 -9.65
CA SER A 139 1.05 0.30 -10.52
C SER A 139 0.89 0.59 -12.00
N ALA A 140 -0.27 1.07 -12.42
CA ALA A 140 -0.55 1.35 -13.82
C ALA A 140 0.10 2.66 -14.31
N GLU A 141 0.19 3.66 -13.44
CA GLU A 141 0.76 4.97 -13.78
C GLU A 141 2.30 4.95 -13.85
N LEU A 142 2.94 4.19 -12.95
CA LEU A 142 4.39 4.28 -12.75
C LEU A 142 5.18 3.14 -13.41
N PHE A 143 4.51 2.05 -13.79
CA PHE A 143 5.19 0.84 -14.26
C PHE A 143 4.51 0.26 -15.51
N THR A 144 5.31 -0.38 -16.36
CA THR A 144 4.80 -1.14 -17.52
C THR A 144 4.15 -2.46 -17.12
N GLY A 145 4.27 -2.85 -15.84
CA GLY A 145 3.55 -3.98 -15.25
C GLY A 145 4.09 -4.33 -13.87
N LEU A 146 3.19 -4.70 -12.96
CA LEU A 146 3.53 -5.22 -11.63
C LEU A 146 2.68 -6.47 -11.33
N PRO A 147 3.11 -7.34 -10.40
CA PRO A 147 2.30 -8.46 -9.94
C PRO A 147 0.90 -8.00 -9.53
N GLY A 148 -0.14 -8.73 -9.93
CA GLY A 148 -1.54 -8.44 -9.60
C GLY A 148 -1.90 -8.67 -8.13
N ALA A 149 -1.27 -9.67 -7.53
CA ALA A 149 -1.46 -10.12 -6.16
C ALA A 149 -0.13 -10.66 -5.62
N ASN A 150 -0.07 -10.99 -4.33
CA ASN A 150 1.12 -11.59 -3.72
C ASN A 150 1.55 -12.88 -4.43
N LYS A 151 2.80 -12.91 -4.92
CA LYS A 151 3.34 -13.98 -5.78
C LYS A 151 2.50 -14.27 -7.03
N GLY A 152 1.64 -13.34 -7.43
CA GLY A 152 0.79 -13.45 -8.60
C GLY A 152 1.53 -13.13 -9.90
N VAL A 153 0.82 -13.31 -11.01
CA VAL A 153 1.34 -12.93 -12.34
C VAL A 153 1.47 -11.42 -12.47
N VAL A 154 2.46 -10.98 -13.28
CA VAL A 154 2.60 -9.57 -13.67
C VAL A 154 1.43 -9.18 -14.57
N LEU A 155 0.77 -8.08 -14.24
CA LEU A 155 -0.37 -7.55 -14.97
C LEU A 155 0.03 -6.30 -15.76
N SER A 156 -0.70 -6.05 -16.85
CA SER A 156 -0.55 -4.83 -17.64
C SER A 156 -1.15 -3.61 -16.92
N PRO A 157 -0.74 -2.38 -17.28
CA PRO A 157 -1.34 -1.15 -16.76
C PRO A 157 -2.85 -1.10 -16.96
N THR A 158 -3.33 -1.49 -18.15
CA THR A 158 -4.77 -1.56 -18.46
C THR A 158 -5.51 -2.52 -17.52
N THR A 159 -4.92 -3.68 -17.21
CA THR A 159 -5.53 -4.63 -16.26
C THR A 159 -5.60 -4.05 -14.86
N HIS A 160 -4.54 -3.39 -14.39
CA HIS A 160 -4.54 -2.70 -13.10
C HIS A 160 -5.58 -1.57 -13.04
N TYR A 161 -5.72 -0.76 -14.09
CA TYR A 161 -6.76 0.26 -14.15
C TYR A 161 -8.18 -0.33 -14.05
N ASN A 162 -8.45 -1.45 -14.72
CA ASN A 162 -9.75 -2.12 -14.62
C ASN A 162 -10.02 -2.67 -13.20
N LEU A 163 -9.00 -3.19 -12.53
CA LEU A 163 -9.10 -3.62 -11.12
C LEU A 163 -9.37 -2.42 -10.20
N ALA A 164 -8.66 -1.30 -10.42
CA ALA A 164 -8.89 -0.06 -9.69
C ALA A 164 -10.31 0.48 -9.87
N LEU A 165 -10.84 0.50 -11.10
CA LEU A 165 -12.22 0.91 -11.37
C LEU A 165 -13.23 0.02 -10.63
N THR A 166 -13.02 -1.30 -10.65
CA THR A 166 -13.86 -2.25 -9.93
C THR A 166 -13.85 -1.99 -8.42
N ALA A 167 -12.67 -1.77 -7.84
CA ALA A 167 -12.53 -1.46 -6.42
C ALA A 167 -13.15 -0.10 -6.07
N LEU A 168 -12.99 0.93 -6.91
CA LEU A 168 -13.65 2.22 -6.72
C LEU A 168 -15.18 2.12 -6.78
N ASP A 169 -15.73 1.29 -7.67
CA ASP A 169 -17.18 1.06 -7.73
C ASP A 169 -17.71 0.43 -6.43
N GLN A 170 -16.98 -0.53 -5.86
CA GLN A 170 -17.30 -1.08 -4.53
C GLN A 170 -17.19 -0.02 -3.44
N ALA A 171 -16.13 0.79 -3.46
CA ALA A 171 -15.92 1.86 -2.48
C ALA A 171 -17.05 2.90 -2.52
N ILE A 172 -17.45 3.36 -3.71
CA ILE A 172 -18.51 4.35 -3.91
C ILE A 172 -19.87 3.79 -3.47
N ALA A 173 -20.15 2.51 -3.73
CA ALA A 173 -21.39 1.86 -3.34
C ALA A 173 -21.56 1.77 -1.81
N LEU A 174 -20.45 1.56 -1.09
CA LEU A 174 -20.42 1.38 0.37
C LEU A 174 -20.27 2.69 1.15
N GLN A 175 -19.72 3.73 0.51
CA GLN A 175 -19.55 5.05 1.11
C GLN A 175 -20.91 5.74 1.31
N THR A 176 -21.04 6.58 2.33
CA THR A 176 -22.24 7.42 2.55
C THR A 176 -21.90 8.91 2.57
N ASP A 177 -20.66 9.28 2.89
CA ASP A 177 -20.19 10.67 2.80
C ASP A 177 -20.09 11.13 1.34
N ALA A 178 -20.78 12.22 1.01
CA ALA A 178 -20.86 12.73 -0.35
C ALA A 178 -19.51 13.25 -0.85
N THR A 179 -18.70 13.87 0.00
CA THR A 179 -17.39 14.41 -0.36
C THR A 179 -16.41 13.28 -0.65
N GLU A 180 -16.39 12.23 0.18
CA GLU A 180 -15.58 11.04 -0.05
C GLU A 180 -15.98 10.31 -1.35
N LYS A 181 -17.28 10.20 -1.65
CA LYS A 181 -17.72 9.67 -2.95
C LYS A 181 -17.19 10.48 -4.12
N LEU A 182 -17.20 11.79 -4.04
CA LEU A 182 -16.65 12.65 -5.09
C LEU A 182 -15.14 12.46 -5.22
N ALA A 183 -14.39 12.27 -4.13
CA ALA A 183 -12.96 11.97 -4.18
C ALA A 183 -12.67 10.64 -4.90
N TYR A 184 -13.45 9.59 -4.61
CA TYR A 184 -13.32 8.30 -5.31
C TYR A 184 -13.71 8.43 -6.79
N THR A 185 -14.71 9.24 -7.07
CA THR A 185 -15.16 9.56 -8.44
C THR A 185 -14.08 10.31 -9.23
N LEU A 186 -13.34 11.23 -8.59
CA LEU A 186 -12.23 11.93 -9.21
C LEU A 186 -11.11 10.97 -9.61
N LEU A 187 -10.82 9.94 -8.81
CA LEU A 187 -9.86 8.90 -9.20
C LEU A 187 -10.34 8.09 -10.42
N LYS A 188 -11.65 7.83 -10.57
CA LYS A 188 -12.16 7.23 -11.82
C LYS A 188 -11.88 8.13 -13.02
N ALA A 189 -12.06 9.44 -12.87
CA ALA A 189 -11.74 10.40 -13.94
C ALA A 189 -10.25 10.33 -14.36
N ARG A 190 -9.34 10.26 -13.37
CA ARG A 190 -7.90 10.07 -13.58
C ARG A 190 -7.60 8.79 -14.36
N ILE A 191 -8.14 7.65 -13.92
CA ILE A 191 -7.97 6.36 -14.61
C ILE A 191 -8.43 6.45 -16.07
N TYR A 192 -9.63 6.97 -16.34
CA TYR A 192 -10.12 7.07 -17.71
C TYR A 192 -9.31 8.04 -18.57
N TYR A 193 -8.75 9.09 -17.97
CA TYR A 193 -7.82 9.99 -18.65
C TYR A 193 -6.55 9.25 -19.08
N ASP A 194 -5.94 8.49 -18.16
CA ASP A 194 -4.71 7.72 -18.45
C ASP A 194 -4.94 6.57 -19.44
N MET A 195 -6.16 6.03 -19.49
CA MET A 195 -6.58 5.06 -20.51
C MET A 195 -6.91 5.70 -21.87
N GLY A 196 -6.85 7.03 -22.00
CA GLY A 196 -7.18 7.76 -23.22
C GLY A 196 -8.69 7.87 -23.52
N ASN A 197 -9.56 7.52 -22.57
CA ASN A 197 -11.00 7.62 -22.72
C ASN A 197 -11.52 8.98 -22.25
N ALA A 198 -11.31 10.00 -23.09
CA ALA A 198 -11.68 11.39 -22.79
C ALA A 198 -13.17 11.59 -22.47
N SER A 199 -14.06 10.75 -23.04
CA SER A 199 -15.51 10.83 -22.80
C SER A 199 -15.85 10.48 -21.35
N GLN A 200 -15.39 9.31 -20.87
CA GLN A 200 -15.61 8.88 -19.49
C GLN A 200 -14.86 9.76 -18.49
N ALA A 201 -13.61 10.15 -18.81
CA ALA A 201 -12.84 11.06 -17.97
C ALA A 201 -13.60 12.37 -17.71
N ARG A 202 -14.19 12.97 -18.76
CA ARG A 202 -14.98 14.21 -18.64
C ARG A 202 -16.23 14.00 -17.77
N ILE A 203 -16.94 12.89 -17.93
CA ILE A 203 -18.16 12.61 -17.15
C ILE A 203 -17.82 12.58 -15.65
N PHE A 204 -16.82 11.80 -15.26
CA PHE A 204 -16.45 11.67 -13.84
C PHE A 204 -15.79 12.93 -13.29
N ALA A 205 -14.96 13.64 -14.07
CA ALA A 205 -14.39 14.92 -13.66
C ALA A 205 -15.48 15.97 -13.42
N THR A 206 -16.45 16.07 -14.33
CA THR A 206 -17.58 17.01 -14.20
C THR A 206 -18.43 16.69 -12.98
N ALA A 207 -18.63 15.40 -12.67
CA ALA A 207 -19.30 14.99 -11.44
C ALA A 207 -18.52 15.43 -10.19
N ALA A 208 -17.19 15.22 -10.16
CA ALA A 208 -16.33 15.65 -9.06
C ALA A 208 -16.34 17.18 -8.84
N MET A 209 -16.49 17.97 -9.91
CA MET A 209 -16.58 19.45 -9.85
C MET A 209 -17.80 19.97 -9.08
N ALA A 210 -18.76 19.11 -8.70
CA ALA A 210 -19.81 19.47 -7.76
C ALA A 210 -19.26 20.00 -6.43
N ASN A 211 -18.02 19.64 -6.08
CA ASN A 211 -17.25 20.26 -5.01
C ASN A 211 -15.94 20.85 -5.55
N PRO A 212 -15.85 22.17 -5.81
CA PRO A 212 -14.65 22.80 -6.36
C PRO A 212 -13.43 22.78 -5.42
N LEU A 213 -13.64 22.57 -4.12
CA LEU A 213 -12.59 22.50 -3.10
C LEU A 213 -12.38 21.05 -2.63
N LEU A 214 -12.73 20.08 -3.47
CA LEU A 214 -12.63 18.67 -3.16
C LEU A 214 -11.18 18.31 -2.80
N LEU A 215 -11.00 17.81 -1.59
CA LEU A 215 -9.72 17.37 -1.07
C LEU A 215 -9.94 16.16 -0.18
N LYS A 216 -9.28 15.05 -0.51
CA LYS A 216 -9.13 13.90 0.40
C LYS A 216 -7.70 13.89 0.89
N GLN A 217 -7.52 14.03 2.20
CA GLN A 217 -6.21 13.97 2.84
C GLN A 217 -6.03 12.62 3.51
N GLN A 218 -4.80 12.12 3.47
CA GLN A 218 -4.42 10.98 4.28
C GLN A 218 -3.98 11.46 5.66
N LEU A 219 -4.78 11.16 6.68
CA LEU A 219 -4.58 11.63 8.06
C LEU A 219 -3.48 10.83 8.80
N PHE A 220 -2.26 10.85 8.28
CA PHE A 220 -1.05 10.40 8.96
C PHE A 220 0.07 11.39 8.65
N ASP A 221 0.60 12.04 9.68
CA ASP A 221 1.61 13.10 9.59
C ASP A 221 2.78 12.83 10.57
N GLY A 222 3.70 13.80 10.69
CA GLY A 222 4.88 13.68 11.55
C GLY A 222 4.52 13.45 13.03
N GLN A 223 3.35 13.88 13.48
CA GLN A 223 2.86 13.65 14.84
C GLN A 223 2.38 12.21 15.04
N ASN A 224 1.89 11.57 13.98
CA ASN A 224 1.41 10.18 13.96
C ASN A 224 2.44 9.19 13.38
N GLY A 225 3.70 9.62 13.29
CA GLY A 225 4.85 8.79 12.93
C GLY A 225 5.01 8.50 11.44
N ALA A 226 4.48 9.36 10.56
CA ALA A 226 4.81 9.40 9.13
C ALA A 226 5.53 10.72 8.83
N SER A 227 6.84 10.70 8.59
CA SER A 227 7.60 11.91 8.23
C SER A 227 7.09 12.51 6.92
N ASN A 228 7.34 13.80 6.68
CA ASN A 228 7.19 14.38 5.35
C ASN A 228 8.59 14.50 4.74
N ASP A 229 8.98 13.49 3.98
CA ASP A 229 10.32 13.40 3.39
C ASP A 229 10.53 14.53 2.38
N PHE A 230 9.47 14.91 1.66
CA PHE A 230 9.50 16.03 0.72
C PHE A 230 9.80 17.37 1.42
N GLN A 231 9.11 17.66 2.53
CA GLN A 231 9.40 18.83 3.36
C GLN A 231 10.83 18.79 3.90
N THR A 232 11.32 17.60 4.27
CA THR A 232 12.69 17.42 4.74
C THR A 232 13.69 17.80 3.66
N TYR A 233 13.51 17.32 2.43
CA TYR A 233 14.38 17.65 1.30
C TYR A 233 14.34 19.13 0.91
N LEU A 234 13.22 19.82 1.12
CA LEU A 234 13.07 21.23 0.77
C LEU A 234 13.55 22.21 1.85
N PHE A 235 13.26 21.93 3.13
CA PHE A 235 13.35 22.93 4.19
C PHE A 235 14.27 22.56 5.36
N SER A 236 14.64 21.28 5.50
CA SER A 236 15.46 20.83 6.64
C SER A 236 16.92 20.75 6.22
N SER A 237 17.53 21.92 6.03
CA SER A 237 18.94 22.10 5.66
C SER A 237 19.68 22.99 6.64
#